data_AF-A0A5E4QJB6-F1
#
_entry.id   AF-A0A5E4QJB6-F1
#
_cell.length_a   1.000
_cell.length_b   1.000
_cell.length_c   1.000
_cell.angle_alpha   90.00
_cell.angle_beta   90.00
_cell.angle_gamma   90.00
#
_symmetry.space_group_name_H-M   'P 1'
#
loop_
_entity.id
_entity.type
_entity.pdbx_description
1 polymer ?
#
loop_
_entity_poly.entity_id
_entity_poly.type
_entity_poly.pdbx_seq_one_letter_code
_entity_poly.pdbx_strand_id
1 'polypeptide(L)'
;MYLNRLVKNWQNLHLQNGFRYNHTQAIKDVQRRKIAKVLIANRGEIACRVIRTAKKLGIRTVSVYSDADKHAMHVEMADEAYHIGPAASAQSYLNGEKILQVAKKSQSQAIHPGYGFLSENVEFCERCANEGVIFIGPPTSAIRDMGIKSTSKAIMSNAGVPIVKGYHGEDQSIEKLKAEAQRIGFPIMIKAVRGGGGKGMRIAMTESEFLPQLESAKRESLKSFGDDNMLLEQYITDPRHVEVQVFADMYGNAVHLFERDCSVQRRHQKIIEEAPAPGLSEETRRALGEAAVRAAKAVGYVGAGTVEFILHRQTHEFHFMEMNTRLQVEHPITEMITGTDLVEWQIRAAAGEPLSVTQDDIIRRGHAVECRIYAEEPRAGFMPRAGTLHRLTQPLPEQNVRVETGVREGQDVSVHYDPMIAKLVVWGSDRTEALAKTRMKLSEYQTNINFLLRLSGASAFVAGDVHTAFIPQHEAELSPNDTWKGISVTPTAWRPNYQLQKTVHLKFGDKDIKVSVKYEDSPNSYLAQVNDGAWVQTEAYLKQSELGLRLEGQTVVCLPAPKYQSMTGSANAASADSASSPTPGVFEKIL
;
A
#
# COMPACT_ATOMS: atom_id res chain seq x y z
N MET A 1 -30.62 50.86 -41.20
CA MET A 1 -31.55 49.70 -41.06
C MET A 1 -31.23 48.49 -41.96
N TYR A 2 -30.31 48.58 -42.94
CA TYR A 2 -29.87 47.41 -43.73
C TYR A 2 -28.61 46.68 -43.19
N LEU A 3 -27.82 47.31 -42.30
CA LEU A 3 -26.65 46.64 -41.68
C LEU A 3 -27.00 45.68 -40.52
N ASN A 4 -28.10 45.90 -39.80
CA ASN A 4 -28.51 45.03 -38.69
C ASN A 4 -29.08 43.67 -39.13
N ARG A 5 -29.34 43.47 -40.43
CA ARG A 5 -29.84 42.20 -40.99
C ARG A 5 -28.72 41.25 -41.42
N LEU A 6 -27.52 41.75 -41.71
CA LEU A 6 -26.36 40.93 -42.08
C LEU A 6 -25.64 40.33 -40.86
N VAL A 7 -25.60 41.06 -39.72
CA VAL A 7 -25.00 40.56 -38.48
C VAL A 7 -25.82 39.42 -37.86
N LYS A 8 -27.15 39.44 -38.00
CA LYS A 8 -28.03 38.37 -37.51
C LYS A 8 -27.96 37.06 -38.32
N ASN A 9 -27.59 37.13 -39.60
CA ASN A 9 -27.47 35.93 -40.45
C ASN A 9 -26.10 35.25 -40.36
N TRP A 10 -25.05 35.96 -39.94
CA TRP A 10 -23.75 35.34 -39.67
C TRP A 10 -23.72 34.61 -38.31
N GLN A 11 -24.44 35.11 -37.30
CA GLN A 11 -24.56 34.44 -36.00
C GLN A 11 -25.42 33.16 -36.03
N ASN A 12 -26.28 32.99 -37.04
CA ASN A 12 -27.16 31.81 -37.16
C ASN A 12 -26.57 30.67 -38.01
N LEU A 13 -25.45 30.86 -38.73
CA LEU A 13 -24.84 29.80 -39.56
C LEU A 13 -23.66 29.06 -38.90
N HIS A 14 -23.22 29.44 -37.71
CA HIS A 14 -22.12 28.77 -36.98
C HIS A 14 -22.50 28.22 -35.60
N LEU A 15 -23.81 28.12 -35.31
CA LEU A 15 -24.33 27.50 -34.09
C LEU A 15 -25.11 26.20 -34.36
N GLN A 16 -24.78 25.46 -35.43
CA GLN A 16 -25.42 24.18 -35.76
C GLN A 16 -24.49 22.95 -35.79
N ASN A 17 -23.26 23.05 -35.31
CA ASN A 17 -22.41 21.86 -35.03
C ASN A 17 -21.94 21.82 -33.57
N GLY A 18 -22.79 22.27 -32.65
CA GLY A 18 -22.66 21.86 -31.26
C GLY A 18 -23.13 20.42 -31.15
N PHE A 19 -22.21 19.47 -30.92
CA PHE A 19 -22.54 18.13 -30.45
C PHE A 19 -23.37 18.26 -29.17
N ARG A 20 -24.69 18.29 -29.31
CA ARG A 20 -25.62 18.02 -28.20
C ARG A 20 -25.40 16.56 -27.85
N TYR A 21 -24.65 16.30 -26.79
CA TYR A 21 -24.68 15.01 -26.11
C TYR A 21 -26.10 14.80 -25.59
N ASN A 22 -26.93 14.14 -26.38
CA ASN A 22 -28.21 13.60 -25.92
C ASN A 22 -27.90 12.52 -24.89
N HIS A 23 -28.04 12.85 -23.61
CA HIS A 23 -27.82 11.95 -22.47
C HIS A 23 -28.95 10.93 -22.25
N THR A 24 -29.85 10.72 -23.23
CA THR A 24 -30.59 9.46 -23.32
C THR A 24 -29.66 8.40 -23.89
N GLN A 25 -28.69 7.97 -23.09
CA GLN A 25 -28.06 6.67 -23.29
C GLN A 25 -29.21 5.67 -23.29
N ALA A 26 -29.53 5.09 -24.45
CA ALA A 26 -30.40 3.94 -24.51
C ALA A 26 -29.86 2.96 -23.46
N ILE A 27 -30.69 2.61 -22.46
CA ILE A 27 -30.36 1.56 -21.50
C ILE A 27 -29.97 0.38 -22.38
N LYS A 28 -28.68 0.04 -22.41
CA LYS A 28 -28.23 -1.16 -23.11
C LYS A 28 -29.07 -2.30 -22.55
N ASP A 29 -29.52 -3.23 -23.39
CA ASP A 29 -30.15 -4.47 -22.91
C ASP A 29 -29.13 -5.22 -22.03
N VAL A 30 -29.11 -4.91 -20.74
CA VAL A 30 -28.22 -5.54 -19.76
C VAL A 30 -28.77 -6.94 -19.51
N GLN A 31 -28.14 -7.93 -20.14
CA GLN A 31 -28.49 -9.32 -19.93
C GLN A 31 -28.04 -9.75 -18.54
N ARG A 32 -29.00 -10.07 -17.66
CA ARG A 32 -28.69 -10.71 -16.38
C ARG A 32 -28.10 -12.10 -16.62
N ARG A 33 -27.00 -12.39 -15.95
CA ARG A 33 -26.29 -13.67 -16.06
C ARG A 33 -26.09 -14.26 -14.68
N LYS A 34 -26.51 -15.52 -14.50
CA LYS A 34 -26.30 -16.24 -13.24
C LYS A 34 -24.83 -16.63 -13.10
N ILE A 35 -24.17 -16.10 -12.07
CA ILE A 35 -22.83 -16.53 -11.65
C ILE A 35 -22.99 -17.58 -10.57
N ALA A 36 -22.88 -18.86 -10.94
CA ALA A 36 -22.97 -19.98 -9.99
C ALA A 36 -21.60 -20.52 -9.58
N LYS A 37 -20.57 -20.28 -10.40
CA LYS A 37 -19.18 -20.65 -10.16
C LYS A 37 -18.24 -19.54 -10.65
N VAL A 38 -17.32 -19.14 -9.78
CA VAL A 38 -16.30 -18.12 -10.06
C VAL A 38 -14.90 -18.71 -9.95
N LEU A 39 -14.07 -18.44 -10.94
CA LEU A 39 -12.63 -18.67 -10.87
C LEU A 39 -11.94 -17.43 -10.33
N ILE A 40 -11.06 -17.61 -9.35
CA ILE A 40 -10.27 -16.53 -8.78
C ILE A 40 -8.89 -16.56 -9.43
N ALA A 41 -8.63 -15.64 -10.36
CA ALA A 41 -7.37 -15.56 -11.11
C ALA A 41 -6.29 -14.79 -10.32
N ASN A 42 -6.09 -15.18 -9.06
CA ASN A 42 -5.16 -14.55 -8.13
C ASN A 42 -4.73 -15.52 -7.02
N ARG A 43 -3.94 -15.05 -6.07
CA ARG A 43 -3.36 -15.82 -4.96
C ARG A 43 -3.41 -15.05 -3.64
N GLY A 44 -2.98 -15.69 -2.56
CA GLY A 44 -2.78 -15.03 -1.27
C GLY A 44 -4.08 -14.47 -0.68
N GLU A 45 -3.98 -13.39 0.08
CA GLU A 45 -5.11 -12.89 0.86
C GLU A 45 -6.29 -12.41 0.01
N ILE A 46 -6.05 -11.83 -1.17
CA ILE A 46 -7.14 -11.40 -2.06
C ILE A 46 -7.93 -12.59 -2.60
N ALA A 47 -7.25 -13.70 -2.87
CA ALA A 47 -7.96 -14.91 -3.29
C ALA A 47 -8.83 -15.45 -2.15
N CYS A 48 -8.30 -15.48 -0.93
CA CYS A 48 -9.07 -15.84 0.27
C CYS A 48 -10.27 -14.90 0.50
N ARG A 49 -10.08 -13.58 0.32
CA ARG A 49 -11.11 -12.54 0.44
C ARG A 49 -12.26 -12.76 -0.53
N VAL A 50 -11.96 -13.06 -1.79
CA VAL A 50 -12.97 -13.32 -2.82
C VAL A 50 -13.70 -14.64 -2.55
N ILE A 51 -12.97 -15.69 -2.18
CA ILE A 51 -13.56 -16.99 -1.83
C ILE A 51 -14.56 -16.86 -0.67
N ARG A 52 -14.21 -16.11 0.40
CA ARG A 52 -15.12 -15.90 1.54
C ARG A 52 -16.45 -15.29 1.11
N THR A 53 -16.43 -14.22 0.31
CA THR A 53 -17.67 -13.58 -0.15
C THR A 53 -18.43 -14.44 -1.16
N ALA A 54 -17.74 -15.10 -2.10
CA ALA A 54 -18.40 -16.02 -3.02
C ALA A 54 -19.14 -17.15 -2.28
N LYS A 55 -18.51 -17.74 -1.25
CA LYS A 55 -19.14 -18.77 -0.41
C LYS A 55 -20.33 -18.24 0.39
N LYS A 56 -20.24 -17.03 0.95
CA LYS A 56 -21.38 -16.33 1.60
C LYS A 56 -22.57 -16.17 0.65
N LEU A 57 -22.31 -15.96 -0.63
CA LEU A 57 -23.33 -15.85 -1.69
C LEU A 57 -23.80 -17.19 -2.25
N GLY A 58 -23.28 -18.33 -1.77
CA GLY A 58 -23.61 -19.65 -2.29
C GLY A 58 -23.01 -19.95 -3.67
N ILE A 59 -21.96 -19.23 -4.07
CA ILE A 59 -21.26 -19.38 -5.34
C ILE A 59 -20.08 -20.33 -5.17
N ARG A 60 -19.99 -21.33 -6.06
CA ARG A 60 -18.85 -22.27 -6.09
C ARG A 60 -17.56 -21.56 -6.48
N THR A 61 -16.46 -21.95 -5.87
CA THR A 61 -15.17 -21.26 -6.00
C THR A 61 -14.11 -22.16 -6.63
N VAL A 62 -13.38 -21.61 -7.60
CA VAL A 62 -12.25 -22.27 -8.25
C VAL A 62 -10.99 -21.45 -8.02
N SER A 63 -10.00 -22.04 -7.38
CA SER A 63 -8.68 -21.44 -7.19
C SER A 63 -7.70 -21.92 -8.26
N VAL A 64 -6.71 -21.09 -8.59
CA VAL A 64 -5.55 -21.48 -9.39
C VAL A 64 -4.28 -21.32 -8.56
N TYR A 65 -3.29 -22.18 -8.81
CA TYR A 65 -2.03 -22.12 -8.07
C TYR A 65 -0.83 -22.51 -8.92
N SER A 66 0.32 -21.91 -8.61
CA SER A 66 1.62 -22.32 -9.13
C SER A 66 2.28 -23.36 -8.23
N ASP A 67 3.41 -23.94 -8.66
CA ASP A 67 4.22 -24.84 -7.82
C ASP A 67 4.54 -24.24 -6.43
N ALA A 68 4.80 -22.94 -6.34
CA ALA A 68 5.13 -22.26 -5.08
C ALA A 68 3.92 -22.10 -4.14
N ASP A 69 2.69 -22.15 -4.66
CA ASP A 69 1.45 -21.95 -3.91
C ASP A 69 0.68 -23.25 -3.69
N LYS A 70 1.27 -24.42 -3.98
CA LYS A 70 0.61 -25.73 -3.87
C LYS A 70 -0.09 -25.98 -2.52
N HIS A 71 0.46 -25.41 -1.45
CA HIS A 71 -0.04 -25.53 -0.08
C HIS A 71 -0.56 -24.20 0.48
N ALA A 72 -0.81 -23.21 -0.38
CA ALA A 72 -1.29 -21.90 0.06
C ALA A 72 -2.74 -21.97 0.56
N MET A 73 -3.08 -21.05 1.47
CA MET A 73 -4.40 -21.01 2.11
C MET A 73 -5.57 -20.94 1.12
N HIS A 74 -5.44 -20.18 0.03
CA HIS A 74 -6.51 -20.02 -0.96
C HIS A 74 -6.78 -21.29 -1.77
N VAL A 75 -5.80 -22.20 -1.88
CA VAL A 75 -5.96 -23.51 -2.53
C VAL A 75 -6.87 -24.41 -1.71
N GLU A 76 -6.65 -24.47 -0.40
CA GLU A 76 -7.47 -25.25 0.53
C GLU A 76 -8.87 -24.66 0.74
N MET A 77 -8.99 -23.33 0.65
CA MET A 77 -10.26 -22.65 0.88
C MET A 77 -11.27 -22.82 -0.27
N ALA A 78 -10.80 -23.01 -1.51
CA ALA A 78 -11.67 -23.12 -2.67
C ALA A 78 -12.32 -24.52 -2.77
N ASP A 79 -13.42 -24.61 -3.51
CA ASP A 79 -14.12 -25.89 -3.71
C ASP A 79 -13.39 -26.78 -4.74
N GLU A 80 -12.71 -26.14 -5.69
CA GLU A 80 -11.87 -26.79 -6.70
C GLU A 80 -10.57 -25.98 -6.84
N ALA A 81 -9.44 -26.63 -7.09
CA ALA A 81 -8.16 -25.95 -7.30
C ALA A 81 -7.35 -26.58 -8.43
N TYR A 82 -6.76 -25.75 -9.30
CA TYR A 82 -6.04 -26.20 -10.49
C TYR A 82 -4.62 -25.64 -10.57
N HIS A 83 -3.69 -26.53 -10.85
CA HIS A 83 -2.30 -26.17 -11.08
C HIS A 83 -2.13 -25.46 -12.43
N ILE A 84 -1.47 -24.29 -12.43
CA ILE A 84 -1.22 -23.46 -13.62
C ILE A 84 0.27 -23.32 -13.97
N GLY A 85 1.15 -24.07 -13.31
CA GLY A 85 2.56 -24.21 -13.71
C GLY A 85 3.57 -23.61 -12.73
N PRO A 86 4.80 -23.36 -13.19
CA PRO A 86 5.91 -22.98 -12.33
C PRO A 86 5.72 -21.67 -11.56
N ALA A 87 6.53 -21.48 -10.52
CA ALA A 87 6.44 -20.35 -9.60
C ALA A 87 6.58 -18.97 -10.29
N ALA A 88 7.37 -18.86 -11.37
CA ALA A 88 7.51 -17.60 -12.09
C ALA A 88 6.14 -17.12 -12.63
N SER A 89 5.71 -15.92 -12.20
CA SER A 89 4.38 -15.39 -12.50
C SER A 89 4.08 -15.31 -14.00
N ALA A 90 5.07 -14.97 -14.82
CA ALA A 90 4.99 -14.96 -16.29
C ALA A 90 4.53 -16.30 -16.89
N GLN A 91 4.84 -17.41 -16.22
CA GLN A 91 4.49 -18.76 -16.64
C GLN A 91 3.25 -19.31 -15.93
N SER A 92 2.74 -18.63 -14.90
CA SER A 92 1.58 -19.00 -14.09
C SER A 92 0.52 -17.91 -14.07
N TYR A 93 0.46 -17.06 -13.04
CA TYR A 93 -0.63 -16.10 -12.81
C TYR A 93 -0.78 -15.00 -13.89
N LEU A 94 0.28 -14.72 -14.66
CA LEU A 94 0.23 -13.80 -15.81
C LEU A 94 -0.06 -14.53 -17.14
N ASN A 95 -0.21 -15.86 -17.12
CA ASN A 95 -0.51 -16.64 -18.31
C ASN A 95 -2.03 -16.75 -18.52
N GLY A 96 -2.61 -15.75 -19.18
CA GLY A 96 -4.05 -15.68 -19.44
C GLY A 96 -4.62 -16.88 -20.21
N GLU A 97 -3.82 -17.55 -21.05
CA GLU A 97 -4.23 -18.78 -21.74
C GLU A 97 -4.53 -19.90 -20.74
N LYS A 98 -3.62 -20.15 -19.80
CA LYS A 98 -3.82 -21.18 -18.78
C LYS A 98 -5.01 -20.88 -17.88
N ILE A 99 -5.19 -19.62 -17.51
CA ILE A 99 -6.34 -19.20 -16.68
C ILE A 99 -7.67 -19.48 -17.41
N LEU A 100 -7.76 -19.13 -18.69
CA LEU A 100 -8.96 -19.39 -19.50
C LEU A 100 -9.21 -20.89 -19.73
N GLN A 101 -8.15 -21.68 -19.94
CA GLN A 101 -8.26 -23.14 -20.01
C GLN A 101 -8.85 -23.72 -18.73
N VAL A 102 -8.42 -23.25 -17.55
CA VAL A 102 -9.01 -23.67 -16.27
C VAL A 102 -10.46 -23.18 -16.14
N ALA A 103 -10.77 -21.94 -16.54
CA ALA A 103 -12.14 -21.44 -16.50
C ALA A 103 -13.10 -22.32 -17.32
N LYS A 104 -12.69 -22.72 -18.53
CA LYS A 104 -13.44 -23.66 -19.38
C LYS A 104 -13.55 -25.05 -18.75
N LYS A 105 -12.43 -25.62 -18.29
CA LYS A 105 -12.38 -26.97 -17.70
C LYS A 105 -13.25 -27.08 -16.45
N SER A 106 -13.22 -26.05 -15.60
CA SER A 106 -14.02 -25.97 -14.37
C SER A 106 -15.45 -25.51 -14.62
N GLN A 107 -15.78 -25.08 -15.84
CA GLN A 107 -17.07 -24.50 -16.21
C GLN A 107 -17.43 -23.26 -15.37
N SER A 108 -16.43 -22.45 -15.04
CA SER A 108 -16.63 -21.18 -14.33
C SER A 108 -17.29 -20.16 -15.26
N GLN A 109 -18.38 -19.54 -14.81
CA GLN A 109 -19.06 -18.50 -15.62
C GLN A 109 -18.35 -17.16 -15.55
N ALA A 110 -17.58 -16.92 -14.49
CA ALA A 110 -16.91 -15.66 -14.25
C ALA A 110 -15.49 -15.84 -13.70
N ILE A 111 -14.64 -14.85 -13.97
CA ILE A 111 -13.29 -14.73 -13.42
C ILE A 111 -13.22 -13.46 -12.57
N HIS A 112 -12.83 -13.62 -11.30
CA HIS A 112 -12.46 -12.51 -10.44
C HIS A 112 -10.93 -12.34 -10.43
N PRO A 113 -10.38 -11.23 -10.95
CA PRO A 113 -8.93 -11.07 -11.05
C PRO A 113 -8.31 -10.49 -9.78
N GLY A 114 -9.10 -9.92 -8.85
CA GLY A 114 -8.56 -9.26 -7.65
C GLY A 114 -7.76 -8.02 -8.02
N TYR A 115 -6.52 -7.93 -7.53
CA TYR A 115 -5.55 -6.89 -7.91
C TYR A 115 -4.18 -7.46 -8.25
N GLY A 116 -3.44 -6.72 -9.07
CA GLY A 116 -2.19 -7.21 -9.65
C GLY A 116 -2.45 -8.28 -10.70
N PHE A 117 -1.37 -8.88 -11.19
CA PHE A 117 -1.43 -9.87 -12.27
C PHE A 117 -2.23 -9.37 -13.49
N LEU A 118 -3.34 -10.03 -13.81
CA LEU A 118 -4.16 -9.75 -14.99
C LEU A 118 -5.34 -8.81 -14.71
N SER A 119 -5.42 -8.20 -13.52
CA SER A 119 -6.57 -7.37 -13.12
C SER A 119 -6.79 -6.13 -13.97
N GLU A 120 -5.74 -5.62 -14.61
CA GLU A 120 -5.78 -4.44 -15.48
C GLU A 120 -5.24 -4.77 -16.88
N ASN A 121 -5.22 -6.06 -17.25
CA ASN A 121 -4.73 -6.49 -18.56
C ASN A 121 -5.86 -6.45 -19.60
N VAL A 122 -5.75 -5.51 -20.54
CA VAL A 122 -6.74 -5.25 -21.60
C VAL A 122 -6.97 -6.50 -22.45
N GLU A 123 -5.90 -7.15 -22.89
CA GLU A 123 -5.98 -8.31 -23.78
C GLU A 123 -6.68 -9.49 -23.11
N PHE A 124 -6.40 -9.74 -21.83
CA PHE A 124 -7.04 -10.80 -21.06
C PHE A 124 -8.54 -10.55 -20.85
N CYS A 125 -8.93 -9.30 -20.56
CA CYS A 125 -10.34 -8.92 -20.45
C CYS A 125 -11.10 -9.14 -21.78
N GLU A 126 -10.51 -8.74 -22.92
CA GLU A 126 -11.08 -9.01 -24.25
C GLU A 126 -11.24 -10.50 -24.52
N ARG A 127 -10.21 -11.29 -24.18
CA ARG A 127 -10.25 -12.73 -24.36
C ARG A 127 -11.33 -13.38 -23.51
N CYS A 128 -11.53 -12.95 -22.26
CA CYS A 128 -12.64 -13.43 -21.43
C CYS A 128 -13.99 -13.21 -22.15
N ALA A 129 -14.20 -12.01 -22.69
CA ALA A 129 -15.43 -11.68 -23.42
C ALA A 129 -15.62 -12.54 -24.68
N ASN A 130 -14.56 -12.72 -25.48
CA ASN A 130 -14.58 -13.56 -26.69
C ASN A 130 -14.89 -15.04 -26.39
N GLU A 131 -14.53 -15.51 -25.20
CA GLU A 131 -14.78 -16.88 -24.75
C GLU A 131 -16.07 -17.03 -23.93
N GLY A 132 -16.87 -15.97 -23.81
CA GLY A 132 -18.13 -15.99 -23.08
C GLY A 132 -17.97 -16.08 -21.55
N VAL A 133 -16.79 -15.78 -21.02
CA VAL A 133 -16.50 -15.76 -19.59
C VAL A 133 -16.62 -14.33 -19.06
N ILE A 134 -17.39 -14.14 -17.98
CA ILE A 134 -17.59 -12.81 -17.38
C ILE A 134 -16.31 -12.39 -16.66
N PHE A 135 -15.71 -11.28 -17.07
CA PHE A 135 -14.66 -10.63 -16.30
C PHE A 135 -15.30 -9.77 -15.21
N ILE A 136 -15.03 -10.10 -13.93
CA ILE A 136 -15.56 -9.32 -12.79
C ILE A 136 -14.67 -8.10 -12.58
N GLY A 137 -14.99 -7.02 -13.29
CA GLY A 137 -14.25 -5.77 -13.29
C GLY A 137 -14.84 -4.78 -14.30
N PRO A 138 -14.16 -3.65 -14.54
CA PRO A 138 -14.61 -2.68 -15.53
C PRO A 138 -14.53 -3.23 -16.96
N PRO A 139 -15.25 -2.61 -17.91
CA PRO A 139 -15.16 -3.00 -19.30
C PRO A 139 -13.75 -2.74 -19.85
N THR A 140 -13.34 -3.53 -20.85
CA THR A 140 -12.05 -3.41 -21.54
C THR A 140 -11.73 -1.96 -21.95
N SER A 141 -12.73 -1.22 -22.46
CA SER A 141 -12.55 0.17 -22.87
C SER A 141 -12.06 1.05 -21.71
N ALA A 142 -12.66 0.91 -20.52
CA ALA A 142 -12.25 1.67 -19.35
C ALA A 142 -10.83 1.30 -18.89
N ILE A 143 -10.47 0.01 -18.90
CA ILE A 143 -9.10 -0.44 -18.58
C ILE A 143 -8.09 0.18 -19.55
N ARG A 144 -8.39 0.15 -20.85
CA ARG A 144 -7.53 0.71 -21.89
C ARG A 144 -7.39 2.23 -21.77
N ASP A 145 -8.50 2.93 -21.63
CA ASP A 145 -8.56 4.39 -21.58
C ASP A 145 -7.79 4.94 -20.36
N MET A 146 -7.89 4.24 -19.22
CA MET A 146 -7.20 4.62 -17.98
C MET A 146 -5.75 4.15 -17.89
N GLY A 147 -5.37 3.09 -18.63
CA GLY A 147 -3.99 2.59 -18.66
C GLY A 147 -2.99 3.51 -19.36
N ILE A 148 -3.47 4.42 -20.22
CA ILE A 148 -2.61 5.38 -20.95
C ILE A 148 -2.70 6.76 -20.29
N LYS A 149 -1.57 7.28 -19.79
CA LYS A 149 -1.51 8.56 -19.05
C LYS A 149 -2.05 9.77 -19.82
N SER A 150 -1.72 9.90 -21.10
CA SER A 150 -2.19 11.03 -21.93
C SER A 150 -3.70 10.93 -22.18
N THR A 151 -4.18 9.75 -22.58
CA THR A 151 -5.61 9.47 -22.83
C THR A 151 -6.44 9.71 -21.57
N SER A 152 -6.03 9.14 -20.43
CA SER A 152 -6.74 9.31 -19.17
C SER A 152 -6.86 10.76 -18.76
N LYS A 153 -5.78 11.55 -18.84
CA LYS A 153 -5.83 12.98 -18.54
C LYS A 153 -6.74 13.78 -19.46
N ALA A 154 -6.74 13.48 -20.75
CA ALA A 154 -7.64 14.14 -21.70
C ALA A 154 -9.11 13.85 -21.36
N ILE A 155 -9.45 12.59 -21.05
CA ILE A 155 -10.79 12.20 -20.63
C ILE A 155 -11.19 12.90 -19.32
N MET A 156 -10.31 12.90 -18.32
CA MET A 156 -10.56 13.56 -17.03
C MET A 156 -10.75 15.08 -17.17
N SER A 157 -9.92 15.73 -17.99
CA SER A 157 -10.08 17.15 -18.31
C SER A 157 -11.43 17.44 -18.94
N ASN A 158 -11.84 16.65 -19.93
CA ASN A 158 -13.13 16.80 -20.62
C ASN A 158 -14.32 16.51 -19.67
N ALA A 159 -14.12 15.66 -18.67
CA ALA A 159 -15.12 15.35 -17.64
C ALA A 159 -15.19 16.38 -16.50
N GLY A 160 -14.39 17.46 -16.55
CA GLY A 160 -14.34 18.47 -15.49
C GLY A 160 -13.77 17.92 -14.18
N VAL A 161 -12.90 16.92 -14.25
CA VAL A 161 -12.12 16.44 -13.11
C VAL A 161 -10.86 17.30 -13.04
N PRO A 162 -10.52 17.90 -11.87
CA PRO A 162 -9.31 18.70 -11.74
C PRO A 162 -8.08 17.87 -12.10
N ILE A 163 -7.29 18.32 -13.08
CA ILE A 163 -6.02 17.68 -13.46
C ILE A 163 -4.84 18.62 -13.16
N VAL A 164 -3.68 18.06 -12.90
CA VAL A 164 -2.45 18.85 -12.73
C VAL A 164 -2.19 19.66 -14.00
N LYS A 165 -1.93 20.96 -13.85
CA LYS A 165 -1.54 21.83 -14.97
C LYS A 165 -0.32 21.23 -15.66
N GLY A 166 -0.39 21.06 -16.97
CA GLY A 166 0.67 20.39 -17.70
C GLY A 166 0.66 20.66 -19.19
N TYR A 167 1.62 20.02 -19.86
CA TYR A 167 1.77 19.94 -21.30
C TYR A 167 1.97 18.49 -21.71
N HIS A 168 1.11 18.02 -22.61
CA HIS A 168 1.07 16.66 -23.14
C HIS A 168 1.02 16.62 -24.67
N GLY A 169 1.49 17.70 -25.32
CA GLY A 169 1.45 17.84 -26.77
C GLY A 169 2.54 17.05 -27.50
N GLU A 170 2.36 16.90 -28.81
CA GLU A 170 3.26 16.15 -29.70
C GLU A 170 4.55 16.90 -30.04
N ASP A 171 4.56 18.24 -29.92
CA ASP A 171 5.77 19.03 -30.15
C ASP A 171 6.72 18.88 -28.94
N GLN A 172 7.83 18.20 -29.20
CA GLN A 172 8.85 17.80 -28.23
C GLN A 172 10.18 18.56 -28.42
N SER A 173 10.15 19.67 -29.19
CA SER A 173 11.29 20.58 -29.32
C SER A 173 11.66 21.20 -27.97
N ILE A 174 12.95 21.44 -27.75
CA ILE A 174 13.45 22.00 -26.48
C ILE A 174 12.86 23.39 -26.24
N GLU A 175 12.72 24.19 -27.30
CA GLU A 175 12.13 25.52 -27.28
C GLU A 175 10.67 25.48 -26.81
N LYS A 176 9.88 24.55 -27.37
CA LYS A 176 8.48 24.38 -26.98
C LYS A 176 8.36 23.91 -25.54
N LEU A 177 9.13 22.89 -25.15
CA LEU A 177 9.11 22.34 -23.79
C LEU A 177 9.53 23.41 -22.76
N LYS A 178 10.50 24.26 -23.08
CA LYS A 178 10.91 25.38 -22.21
C LYS A 178 9.80 26.43 -22.08
N ALA A 179 9.18 26.82 -23.18
CA ALA A 179 8.07 27.78 -23.17
C ALA A 179 6.86 27.24 -22.36
N GLU A 180 6.55 25.95 -22.49
CA GLU A 180 5.50 25.31 -21.72
C GLU A 180 5.87 25.20 -20.23
N ALA A 181 7.13 24.92 -19.89
CA ALA A 181 7.59 24.92 -18.51
C ALA A 181 7.42 26.30 -17.85
N GLN A 182 7.75 27.38 -18.56
CA GLN A 182 7.51 28.75 -18.10
C GLN A 182 6.02 29.07 -17.93
N ARG A 183 5.17 28.62 -18.87
CA ARG A 183 3.71 28.80 -18.81
C ARG A 183 3.07 28.06 -17.63
N ILE A 184 3.53 26.84 -17.35
CA ILE A 184 3.05 26.02 -16.23
C ILE A 184 3.50 26.61 -14.89
N GLY A 185 4.75 27.09 -14.84
CA GLY A 185 5.39 27.62 -13.64
C GLY A 185 6.17 26.56 -12.87
N PHE A 186 7.28 26.97 -12.28
CA PHE A 186 8.15 26.12 -11.45
C PHE A 186 7.66 26.06 -10.00
N PRO A 187 7.88 24.95 -9.27
CA PRO A 187 8.61 23.74 -9.69
C PRO A 187 7.80 22.86 -10.65
N ILE A 188 8.49 22.17 -11.56
CA ILE A 188 7.89 21.32 -12.58
C ILE A 188 8.44 19.90 -12.53
N MET A 189 7.55 18.94 -12.76
CA MET A 189 7.84 17.52 -12.90
C MET A 189 7.89 17.16 -14.39
N ILE A 190 9.02 16.62 -14.81
CA ILE A 190 9.27 16.10 -16.15
C ILE A 190 9.08 14.59 -16.09
N LYS A 191 8.20 14.04 -16.92
CA LYS A 191 7.87 12.60 -16.92
C LYS A 191 7.95 12.02 -18.33
N ALA A 192 8.59 10.86 -18.49
CA ALA A 192 8.50 10.10 -19.72
C ALA A 192 7.04 9.69 -20.03
N VAL A 193 6.61 9.82 -21.30
CA VAL A 193 5.26 9.42 -21.75
C VAL A 193 5.01 7.93 -21.51
N ARG A 194 6.00 7.10 -21.86
CA ARG A 194 5.95 5.64 -21.68
C ARG A 194 6.55 5.15 -20.36
N GLY A 195 6.84 6.08 -19.44
CA GLY A 195 7.51 5.76 -18.18
C GLY A 195 6.59 5.12 -17.13
N GLY A 196 7.15 4.18 -16.37
CA GLY A 196 6.52 3.52 -15.22
C GLY A 196 7.51 3.26 -14.08
N GLY A 197 7.02 3.17 -12.84
CA GLY A 197 7.83 2.86 -11.66
C GLY A 197 8.88 3.93 -11.29
N GLY A 198 8.60 5.20 -11.56
CA GLY A 198 9.49 6.33 -11.23
C GLY A 198 10.67 6.56 -12.18
N LYS A 199 10.90 5.67 -13.15
CA LYS A 199 11.96 5.82 -14.16
C LYS A 199 11.60 6.89 -15.19
N GLY A 200 12.57 7.74 -15.54
CA GLY A 200 12.36 8.84 -16.48
C GLY A 200 11.55 9.99 -15.88
N MET A 201 11.59 10.15 -14.55
CA MET A 201 11.00 11.28 -13.85
C MET A 201 12.08 12.19 -13.25
N ARG A 202 11.97 13.50 -13.47
CA ARG A 202 12.85 14.51 -12.87
C ARG A 202 12.05 15.70 -12.39
N ILE A 203 12.54 16.33 -11.33
CA ILE A 203 11.99 17.59 -10.84
C ILE A 203 12.97 18.68 -11.20
N ALA A 204 12.48 19.75 -11.81
CA ALA A 204 13.21 21.01 -11.94
C ALA A 204 12.57 22.02 -10.99
N MET A 205 13.31 22.46 -9.98
CA MET A 205 12.82 23.41 -8.99
C MET A 205 12.82 24.84 -9.53
N THR A 206 13.72 25.12 -10.48
CA THR A 206 13.94 26.43 -11.07
C THR A 206 14.08 26.34 -12.59
N GLU A 207 13.95 27.47 -13.28
CA GLU A 207 14.14 27.53 -14.74
C GLU A 207 15.55 27.09 -15.17
N SER A 208 16.58 27.46 -14.40
CA SER A 208 17.97 27.08 -14.67
C SER A 208 18.21 25.57 -14.59
N GLU A 209 17.41 24.85 -13.81
CA GLU A 209 17.51 23.39 -13.68
C GLU A 209 16.77 22.65 -14.79
N PHE A 210 15.86 23.31 -15.51
CA PHE A 210 14.95 22.66 -16.43
C PHE A 210 15.66 21.84 -17.52
N LEU A 211 16.60 22.46 -18.24
CA LEU A 211 17.26 21.81 -19.37
C LEU A 211 18.13 20.61 -18.93
N PRO A 212 19.00 20.73 -17.90
CA PRO A 212 19.73 19.57 -17.37
C PRO A 212 18.83 18.41 -16.94
N GLN A 213 17.69 18.72 -16.29
CA GLN A 213 16.74 17.71 -15.84
C GLN A 213 15.99 17.05 -17.00
N LEU A 214 15.61 17.84 -18.01
CA LEU A 214 14.96 17.35 -19.23
C LEU A 214 15.86 16.36 -19.97
N GLU A 215 17.12 16.70 -20.20
CA GLU A 215 18.09 15.80 -20.86
C GLU A 215 18.33 14.53 -20.05
N SER A 216 18.41 14.65 -18.72
CA SER A 216 18.55 13.51 -17.81
C SER A 216 17.35 12.55 -17.91
N ALA A 217 16.12 13.10 -17.92
CA ALA A 217 14.89 12.34 -18.07
C ALA A 217 14.82 11.65 -19.45
N LYS A 218 15.15 12.37 -20.54
CA LYS A 218 15.21 11.83 -21.90
C LYS A 218 16.18 10.66 -22.03
N ARG A 219 17.41 10.79 -21.52
CA ARG A 219 18.41 9.72 -21.55
C ARG A 219 17.94 8.47 -20.81
N GLU A 220 17.35 8.63 -19.63
CA GLU A 220 16.83 7.50 -18.87
C GLU A 220 15.63 6.83 -19.56
N SER A 221 14.74 7.62 -20.13
CA SER A 221 13.57 7.14 -20.86
C SER A 221 13.95 6.38 -22.12
N LEU A 222 14.88 6.92 -22.92
CA LEU A 222 15.36 6.26 -24.13
C LEU A 222 16.02 4.91 -23.79
N LYS A 223 16.84 4.87 -22.72
CA LYS A 223 17.48 3.63 -22.26
C LYS A 223 16.48 2.60 -21.74
N SER A 224 15.40 3.03 -21.09
CA SER A 224 14.47 2.14 -20.40
C SER A 224 13.29 1.70 -21.27
N PHE A 225 12.85 2.58 -22.19
CA PHE A 225 11.58 2.47 -22.91
C PHE A 225 11.69 2.70 -24.43
N GLY A 226 12.87 3.09 -24.93
CA GLY A 226 13.08 3.37 -26.36
C GLY A 226 12.30 4.59 -26.88
N ASP A 227 11.91 5.50 -26.00
CA ASP A 227 11.12 6.70 -26.30
C ASP A 227 11.65 7.87 -25.46
N ASP A 228 11.85 9.03 -26.07
CA ASP A 228 12.32 10.25 -25.39
C ASP A 228 11.23 11.33 -25.28
N ASN A 229 9.98 11.01 -25.64
CA ASN A 229 8.86 11.91 -25.45
C ASN A 229 8.57 12.17 -23.96
N MET A 230 8.38 13.44 -23.63
CA MET A 230 8.22 13.95 -22.27
C MET A 230 6.87 14.64 -22.09
N LEU A 231 6.37 14.54 -20.87
CA LEU A 231 5.24 15.27 -20.31
C LEU A 231 5.78 16.25 -19.27
N LEU A 232 5.21 17.45 -19.24
CA LEU A 232 5.51 18.46 -18.23
C LEU A 232 4.29 18.67 -17.36
N GLU A 233 4.46 18.64 -16.04
CA GLU A 233 3.38 18.79 -15.08
C GLU A 233 3.84 19.66 -13.91
N GLN A 234 2.98 20.53 -13.40
CA GLN A 234 3.25 21.25 -12.16
C GLN A 234 3.62 20.26 -11.06
N TYR A 235 4.73 20.50 -10.36
CA TYR A 235 5.13 19.67 -9.24
C TYR A 235 4.44 20.13 -7.96
N ILE A 236 3.69 19.23 -7.32
CA ILE A 236 3.08 19.49 -6.02
C ILE A 236 4.10 19.15 -4.93
N THR A 237 4.58 20.15 -4.20
CA THR A 237 5.72 20.06 -3.27
C THR A 237 5.38 19.45 -1.91
N ASP A 238 4.16 19.65 -1.42
CA ASP A 238 3.67 19.08 -0.14
C ASP A 238 2.44 18.18 -0.37
N PRO A 239 2.60 17.02 -1.06
CA PRO A 239 1.46 16.21 -1.48
C PRO A 239 1.08 15.15 -0.44
N ARG A 240 -0.23 15.06 -0.21
CA ARG A 240 -0.96 13.88 0.28
C ARG A 240 -1.40 13.02 -0.89
N HIS A 241 -1.45 11.71 -0.68
CA HIS A 241 -2.03 10.76 -1.61
C HIS A 241 -3.43 10.40 -1.07
N VAL A 242 -4.46 10.96 -1.69
CA VAL A 242 -5.86 10.75 -1.29
C VAL A 242 -6.58 10.09 -2.44
N GLU A 243 -7.38 9.08 -2.16
CA GLU A 243 -8.04 8.31 -3.20
C GLU A 243 -9.50 8.07 -2.87
N VAL A 244 -10.36 7.99 -3.88
CA VAL A 244 -11.80 7.84 -3.69
C VAL A 244 -12.23 6.50 -4.23
N GLN A 245 -12.91 5.71 -3.39
CA GLN A 245 -13.59 4.50 -3.83
C GLN A 245 -14.78 4.89 -4.71
N VAL A 246 -14.82 4.39 -5.93
CA VAL A 246 -16.01 4.47 -6.79
C VAL A 246 -16.57 3.09 -7.05
N PHE A 247 -17.89 3.03 -7.24
CA PHE A 247 -18.55 1.82 -7.70
C PHE A 247 -19.59 2.18 -8.75
N ALA A 248 -19.63 1.43 -9.84
CA ALA A 248 -20.59 1.63 -10.93
C ALA A 248 -21.26 0.33 -11.37
N ASP A 249 -22.49 0.42 -11.87
CA ASP A 249 -23.20 -0.71 -12.48
C ASP A 249 -23.22 -0.63 -14.01
N MET A 250 -23.82 -1.64 -14.65
CA MET A 250 -23.96 -1.69 -16.11
C MET A 250 -25.01 -0.73 -16.68
N TYR A 251 -25.74 -0.01 -15.82
CA TYR A 251 -26.83 0.90 -16.17
C TYR A 251 -26.39 2.37 -16.19
N GLY A 252 -25.11 2.64 -15.92
CA GLY A 252 -24.55 3.99 -15.87
C GLY A 252 -24.71 4.68 -14.52
N ASN A 253 -25.22 3.98 -13.50
CA ASN A 253 -25.22 4.49 -12.14
C ASN A 253 -23.81 4.36 -11.56
N ALA A 254 -23.39 5.38 -10.81
CA ALA A 254 -22.11 5.38 -10.12
C ALA A 254 -22.21 6.17 -8.82
N VAL A 255 -21.57 5.66 -7.77
CA VAL A 255 -21.51 6.24 -6.43
C VAL A 255 -20.06 6.26 -5.93
N HIS A 256 -19.74 7.15 -5.00
CA HIS A 256 -18.50 7.11 -4.24
C HIS A 256 -18.74 6.57 -2.82
N LEU A 257 -17.76 5.84 -2.29
CA LEU A 257 -17.76 5.30 -0.93
C LEU A 257 -16.69 5.97 -0.08
N PHE A 258 -16.70 7.31 -0.12
CA PHE A 258 -15.72 8.19 0.54
C PHE A 258 -14.28 7.96 0.08
N GLU A 259 -13.38 8.73 0.68
CA GLU A 259 -11.96 8.75 0.40
C GLU A 259 -11.13 8.00 1.45
N ARG A 260 -9.94 7.59 1.03
CA ARG A 260 -8.88 7.03 1.87
C ARG A 260 -7.66 7.94 1.79
N ASP A 261 -6.95 8.08 2.90
CA ASP A 261 -5.61 8.66 2.90
C ASP A 261 -4.57 7.53 2.89
N CYS A 262 -3.76 7.52 1.85
CA CYS A 262 -2.70 6.56 1.64
C CYS A 262 -1.33 7.25 1.58
N SER A 263 -1.19 8.41 2.23
CA SER A 263 0.00 9.26 2.15
C SER A 263 1.21 8.62 2.82
N VAL A 264 1.03 7.77 3.83
CA VAL A 264 2.16 7.16 4.54
C VAL A 264 2.73 5.99 3.73
N GLN A 265 3.73 6.33 2.92
CA GLN A 265 4.34 5.45 1.92
C GLN A 265 5.85 5.35 2.09
N ARG A 266 6.41 4.21 1.68
CA ARG A 266 7.86 3.99 1.59
C ARG A 266 8.21 3.55 0.16
N ARG A 267 9.05 4.31 -0.55
CA ARG A 267 9.43 4.02 -1.95
C ARG A 267 8.20 3.75 -2.84
N HIS A 268 7.17 4.58 -2.70
CA HIS A 268 5.87 4.46 -3.40
C HIS A 268 5.02 3.22 -3.03
N GLN A 269 5.38 2.50 -1.97
CA GLN A 269 4.56 1.43 -1.40
C GLN A 269 3.75 1.97 -0.22
N LYS A 270 2.43 1.83 -0.26
CA LYS A 270 1.51 2.18 0.83
C LYS A 270 1.76 1.25 2.03
N ILE A 271 1.84 1.81 3.25
CA ILE A 271 2.22 1.08 4.47
C ILE A 271 1.08 1.09 5.51
N ILE A 272 0.57 2.29 5.82
CA ILE A 272 -0.63 2.48 6.62
C ILE A 272 -1.57 3.38 5.84
N GLU A 273 -2.81 2.94 5.75
CA GLU A 273 -3.91 3.61 5.07
C GLU A 273 -5.04 3.85 6.05
N GLU A 274 -5.80 4.92 5.88
CA GLU A 274 -6.92 5.23 6.75
C GLU A 274 -8.11 5.83 6.00
N ALA A 275 -9.31 5.57 6.52
CA ALA A 275 -10.57 6.09 5.98
C ALA A 275 -11.46 6.57 7.13
N PRO A 276 -12.06 7.77 7.04
CA PRO A 276 -11.82 8.82 6.04
C PRO A 276 -10.43 9.47 6.15
N ALA A 277 -10.05 10.30 5.17
CA ALA A 277 -8.82 11.07 5.23
C ALA A 277 -8.87 12.14 6.35
N PRO A 278 -7.84 12.23 7.22
CA PRO A 278 -7.85 13.15 8.34
C PRO A 278 -7.82 14.62 7.89
N GLY A 279 -8.48 15.51 8.64
CA GLY A 279 -8.41 16.96 8.46
C GLY A 279 -9.15 17.53 7.24
N LEU A 280 -9.83 16.72 6.42
CA LEU A 280 -10.62 17.23 5.29
C LEU A 280 -12.02 17.66 5.74
N SER A 281 -12.45 18.84 5.27
CA SER A 281 -13.83 19.33 5.45
C SER A 281 -14.82 18.47 4.66
N GLU A 282 -16.09 18.48 5.07
CA GLU A 282 -17.15 17.78 4.32
C GLU A 282 -17.36 18.34 2.91
N GLU A 283 -17.05 19.62 2.68
CA GLU A 283 -17.08 20.24 1.36
C GLU A 283 -15.99 19.66 0.45
N THR A 284 -14.74 19.61 0.90
CA THR A 284 -13.63 19.01 0.14
C THR A 284 -13.89 17.53 -0.13
N ARG A 285 -14.42 16.80 0.86
CA ARG A 285 -14.79 15.38 0.74
C ARG A 285 -15.86 15.17 -0.32
N ARG A 286 -16.91 16.00 -0.32
CA ARG A 286 -17.94 15.97 -1.37
C ARG A 286 -17.35 16.28 -2.75
N ALA A 287 -16.51 17.30 -2.86
CA ALA A 287 -15.88 17.68 -4.12
C ALA A 287 -14.99 16.55 -4.69
N LEU A 288 -14.22 15.87 -3.85
CA LEU A 288 -13.45 14.67 -4.20
C LEU A 288 -14.37 13.54 -4.70
N GLY A 289 -15.42 13.24 -3.93
CA GLY A 289 -16.42 12.23 -4.26
C GLY A 289 -17.09 12.46 -5.61
N GLU A 290 -17.60 13.67 -5.84
CA GLU A 290 -18.25 14.06 -7.09
C GLU A 290 -17.29 14.03 -8.28
N ALA A 291 -16.04 14.49 -8.09
CA ALA A 291 -15.01 14.41 -9.13
C ALA A 291 -14.71 12.94 -9.51
N ALA A 292 -14.62 12.05 -8.52
CA ALA A 292 -14.40 10.63 -8.77
C ALA A 292 -15.59 9.96 -9.48
N VAL A 293 -16.83 10.32 -9.13
CA VAL A 293 -18.03 9.83 -9.85
C VAL A 293 -18.05 10.33 -11.29
N ARG A 294 -17.67 11.60 -11.56
CA ARG A 294 -17.53 12.11 -12.93
C ARG A 294 -16.47 11.33 -13.71
N ALA A 295 -15.33 11.04 -13.10
CA ALA A 295 -14.26 10.22 -13.70
C ALA A 295 -14.78 8.84 -14.12
N ALA A 296 -15.46 8.14 -13.21
CA ALA A 296 -16.04 6.82 -13.49
C ALA A 296 -17.08 6.85 -14.61
N LYS A 297 -17.98 7.85 -14.60
CA LYS A 297 -19.00 8.00 -15.65
C LYS A 297 -18.39 8.32 -17.01
N ALA A 298 -17.32 9.12 -17.06
CA ALA A 298 -16.67 9.52 -18.30
C ALA A 298 -16.11 8.34 -19.12
N VAL A 299 -15.74 7.26 -18.45
CA VAL A 299 -15.20 6.04 -19.08
C VAL A 299 -16.20 4.89 -19.15
N GLY A 300 -17.46 5.12 -18.77
CA GLY A 300 -18.49 4.08 -18.71
C GLY A 300 -18.09 2.93 -17.77
N TYR A 301 -17.53 3.27 -16.60
CA TYR A 301 -16.96 2.31 -15.67
C TYR A 301 -18.00 1.32 -15.11
N VAL A 302 -17.57 0.13 -14.69
CA VAL A 302 -18.40 -0.90 -14.03
C VAL A 302 -17.58 -1.59 -12.92
N GLY A 303 -18.22 -1.97 -11.83
CA GLY A 303 -17.59 -2.61 -10.68
C GLY A 303 -16.86 -1.62 -9.77
N ALA A 304 -15.93 -2.14 -8.97
CA ALA A 304 -15.11 -1.33 -8.07
C ALA A 304 -13.94 -0.68 -8.82
N GLY A 305 -13.68 0.59 -8.54
CA GLY A 305 -12.52 1.32 -9.04
C GLY A 305 -12.05 2.33 -8.01
N THR A 306 -10.83 2.83 -8.17
CA THR A 306 -10.31 3.89 -7.29
C THR A 306 -9.78 5.03 -8.14
N VAL A 307 -10.23 6.24 -7.85
CA VAL A 307 -9.69 7.47 -8.45
C VAL A 307 -8.69 8.07 -7.47
N GLU A 308 -7.41 8.08 -7.83
CA GLU A 308 -6.34 8.61 -7.00
C GLU A 308 -6.08 10.09 -7.31
N PHE A 309 -5.93 10.89 -6.26
CA PHE A 309 -5.67 12.31 -6.32
C PHE A 309 -4.39 12.65 -5.55
N ILE A 310 -3.62 13.59 -6.10
CA ILE A 310 -2.62 14.33 -5.34
C ILE A 310 -3.33 15.52 -4.71
N LEU A 311 -3.32 15.59 -3.38
CA LEU A 311 -3.94 16.68 -2.61
C LEU A 311 -2.83 17.47 -1.91
N HIS A 312 -2.81 18.79 -2.08
CA HIS A 312 -1.85 19.63 -1.37
C HIS A 312 -2.20 19.68 0.12
N ARG A 313 -1.25 19.32 1.00
CA ARG A 313 -1.50 19.11 2.44
C ARG A 313 -2.16 20.30 3.14
N GLN A 314 -1.76 21.54 2.81
CA GLN A 314 -2.26 22.76 3.46
C GLN A 314 -3.49 23.37 2.79
N THR A 315 -3.47 23.58 1.46
CA THR A 315 -4.56 24.22 0.73
C THR A 315 -5.73 23.27 0.41
N HIS A 316 -5.50 21.96 0.51
CA HIS A 316 -6.42 20.90 0.10
C HIS A 316 -6.85 20.96 -1.39
N GLU A 317 -6.12 21.71 -2.22
CA GLU A 317 -6.28 21.63 -3.67
C GLU A 317 -5.89 20.23 -4.15
N PHE A 318 -6.78 19.59 -4.91
CA PHE A 318 -6.59 18.22 -5.36
C PHE A 318 -6.60 18.12 -6.89
N HIS A 319 -5.81 17.19 -7.40
CA HIS A 319 -5.64 16.96 -8.82
C HIS A 319 -5.59 15.46 -9.10
N PHE A 320 -6.29 15.02 -10.14
CA PHE A 320 -6.30 13.66 -10.61
C PHE A 320 -4.89 13.19 -10.93
N MET A 321 -4.56 12.02 -10.40
CA MET A 321 -3.28 11.34 -10.64
C MET A 321 -3.48 10.16 -11.59
N GLU A 322 -4.34 9.22 -11.22
CA GLU A 322 -4.68 8.04 -12.00
C GLU A 322 -6.01 7.44 -11.55
N MET A 323 -6.50 6.47 -12.32
CA MET A 323 -7.63 5.63 -11.92
C MET A 323 -7.19 4.18 -11.97
N ASN A 324 -7.14 3.52 -10.82
CA ASN A 324 -6.90 2.08 -10.76
C ASN A 324 -8.20 1.35 -11.12
N THR A 325 -8.13 0.56 -12.18
CA THR A 325 -9.29 -0.08 -12.82
C THR A 325 -9.65 -1.43 -12.19
N ARG A 326 -9.60 -1.47 -10.86
CA ARG A 326 -9.70 -2.69 -10.04
C ARG A 326 -10.06 -2.36 -8.58
N LEU A 327 -10.38 -3.41 -7.82
CA LEU A 327 -10.38 -3.33 -6.36
C LEU A 327 -8.95 -3.05 -5.86
N GLN A 328 -8.82 -2.30 -4.77
CA GLN A 328 -7.53 -2.04 -4.14
C GLN A 328 -7.33 -2.89 -2.88
N VAL A 329 -6.08 -2.95 -2.43
CA VAL A 329 -5.65 -3.79 -1.30
C VAL A 329 -6.36 -3.32 -0.01
N GLU A 330 -6.39 -2.00 0.15
CA GLU A 330 -6.94 -1.19 1.23
C GLU A 330 -8.47 -0.95 1.13
N HIS A 331 -9.18 -1.69 0.28
CA HIS A 331 -10.64 -1.62 0.26
C HIS A 331 -11.32 -1.94 1.62
N PRO A 332 -10.77 -2.78 2.53
CA PRO A 332 -11.42 -3.09 3.79
C PRO A 332 -11.68 -1.88 4.68
N ILE A 333 -10.82 -0.85 4.69
CA ILE A 333 -11.07 0.36 5.49
C ILE A 333 -12.28 1.14 4.96
N THR A 334 -12.55 1.08 3.65
CA THR A 334 -13.80 1.61 3.09
C THR A 334 -15.00 0.78 3.56
N GLU A 335 -14.91 -0.54 3.44
CA GLU A 335 -15.97 -1.47 3.89
C GLU A 335 -16.31 -1.28 5.38
N MET A 336 -15.30 -1.04 6.23
CA MET A 336 -15.51 -0.85 7.67
C MET A 336 -16.24 0.46 8.00
N ILE A 337 -16.01 1.55 7.25
CA ILE A 337 -16.69 2.83 7.50
C ILE A 337 -18.07 2.94 6.85
N THR A 338 -18.36 2.14 5.81
CA THR A 338 -19.65 2.17 5.11
C THR A 338 -20.56 0.98 5.44
N GLY A 339 -20.00 -0.12 5.94
CA GLY A 339 -20.71 -1.39 6.13
C GLY A 339 -21.02 -2.14 4.83
N THR A 340 -20.37 -1.78 3.71
CA THR A 340 -20.57 -2.43 2.40
C THR A 340 -19.62 -3.60 2.18
N ASP A 341 -20.01 -4.61 1.40
CA ASP A 341 -19.11 -5.65 0.88
C ASP A 341 -18.88 -5.39 -0.62
N LEU A 342 -17.72 -4.83 -0.95
CA LEU A 342 -17.36 -4.39 -2.30
C LEU A 342 -17.15 -5.57 -3.25
N VAL A 343 -16.66 -6.70 -2.76
CA VAL A 343 -16.55 -7.93 -3.57
C VAL A 343 -17.93 -8.50 -3.88
N GLU A 344 -18.86 -8.44 -2.93
CA GLU A 344 -20.26 -8.84 -3.16
C GLU A 344 -20.88 -7.95 -4.25
N TRP A 345 -20.69 -6.64 -4.14
CA TRP A 345 -21.17 -5.70 -5.16
C TRP A 345 -20.52 -5.98 -6.52
N GLN A 346 -19.22 -6.28 -6.60
CA GLN A 346 -18.53 -6.62 -7.85
C GLN A 346 -19.18 -7.84 -8.53
N ILE A 347 -19.46 -8.90 -7.78
CA ILE A 347 -20.11 -10.11 -8.30
C ILE A 347 -21.53 -9.79 -8.80
N ARG A 348 -22.33 -9.03 -8.03
CA ARG A 348 -23.69 -8.64 -8.40
C ARG A 348 -23.73 -7.76 -9.65
N ALA A 349 -22.88 -6.75 -9.72
CA ALA A 349 -22.76 -5.87 -10.88
C ALA A 349 -22.35 -6.66 -12.13
N ALA A 350 -21.39 -7.58 -12.00
CA ALA A 350 -20.97 -8.48 -13.09
C ALA A 350 -22.08 -9.46 -13.54
N ALA A 351 -23.01 -9.80 -12.64
CA ALA A 351 -24.21 -10.57 -12.95
C ALA A 351 -25.32 -9.73 -13.63
N GLY A 352 -25.10 -8.41 -13.79
CA GLY A 352 -26.06 -7.48 -14.39
C GLY A 352 -27.11 -6.96 -13.40
N GLU A 353 -26.84 -7.01 -12.08
CA GLU A 353 -27.69 -6.34 -11.10
C GLU A 353 -27.37 -4.83 -11.05
N PRO A 354 -28.40 -3.96 -10.98
CA PRO A 354 -28.17 -2.53 -10.75
C PRO A 354 -27.69 -2.26 -9.32
N LEU A 355 -27.10 -1.09 -9.09
CA LEU A 355 -26.83 -0.61 -7.73
C LEU A 355 -28.13 -0.55 -6.93
N SER A 356 -28.13 -1.13 -5.74
CA SER A 356 -29.28 -1.15 -4.83
C SER A 356 -29.39 0.10 -3.95
N VAL A 357 -28.44 1.02 -4.07
CA VAL A 357 -28.32 2.23 -3.23
C VAL A 357 -28.00 3.44 -4.09
N THR A 358 -28.43 4.61 -3.63
CA THR A 358 -28.05 5.92 -4.15
C THR A 358 -26.90 6.51 -3.33
N GLN A 359 -26.38 7.67 -3.75
CA GLN A 359 -25.29 8.34 -3.02
C GLN A 359 -25.70 8.72 -1.59
N ASP A 360 -26.96 9.12 -1.38
CA ASP A 360 -27.49 9.57 -0.09
C ASP A 360 -27.69 8.42 0.91
N ASP A 361 -27.81 7.18 0.41
CA ASP A 361 -27.94 5.98 1.25
C ASP A 361 -26.59 5.52 1.86
N ILE A 362 -25.47 6.04 1.35
CA ILE A 362 -24.12 5.62 1.76
C ILE A 362 -23.67 6.48 2.95
N ILE A 363 -23.78 5.92 4.15
CA ILE A 363 -23.48 6.61 5.40
C ILE A 363 -22.06 6.26 5.87
N ARG A 364 -21.22 7.28 6.10
CA ARG A 364 -19.92 7.12 6.78
C ARG A 364 -20.10 6.95 8.28
N ARG A 365 -19.45 5.95 8.87
CA ARG A 365 -19.45 5.68 10.31
C ARG A 365 -18.03 5.47 10.81
N GLY A 366 -17.66 6.23 11.84
CA GLY A 366 -16.38 6.09 12.53
C GLY A 366 -15.17 6.30 11.63
N HIS A 367 -14.09 5.60 11.96
CA HIS A 367 -12.78 5.68 11.32
C HIS A 367 -12.15 4.29 11.27
N ALA A 368 -11.49 3.96 10.18
CA ALA A 368 -10.79 2.70 10.00
C ALA A 368 -9.33 2.91 9.57
N VAL A 369 -8.44 2.05 10.04
CA VAL A 369 -7.01 2.05 9.73
C VAL A 369 -6.60 0.66 9.29
N GLU A 370 -5.86 0.58 8.19
CA GLU A 370 -5.22 -0.64 7.70
C GLU A 370 -3.71 -0.55 7.92
N CYS A 371 -3.10 -1.65 8.35
CA CYS A 371 -1.65 -1.81 8.41
C CYS A 371 -1.25 -3.02 7.56
N ARG A 372 -0.37 -2.80 6.58
CA ARG A 372 0.21 -3.90 5.80
C ARG A 372 1.37 -4.54 6.54
N ILE A 373 1.25 -5.83 6.82
CA ILE A 373 2.26 -6.60 7.54
C ILE A 373 3.05 -7.40 6.52
N TYR A 374 4.28 -6.96 6.27
CA TYR A 374 5.19 -7.57 5.29
C TYR A 374 6.24 -8.45 5.95
N ALA A 375 6.68 -9.51 5.27
CA ALA A 375 7.89 -10.25 5.62
C ALA A 375 9.13 -9.47 5.14
N GLU A 376 9.60 -8.52 5.94
CA GLU A 376 10.71 -7.63 5.60
C GLU A 376 11.62 -7.35 6.81
N GLU A 377 12.86 -6.96 6.58
CA GLU A 377 13.80 -6.60 7.65
C GLU A 377 14.05 -5.08 7.67
N PRO A 378 13.41 -4.32 8.59
CA PRO A 378 13.62 -2.88 8.70
C PRO A 378 15.09 -2.47 8.86
N ARG A 379 15.90 -3.25 9.60
CA ARG A 379 17.33 -2.97 9.81
C ARG A 379 18.17 -3.11 8.54
N ALA A 380 17.70 -3.92 7.59
CA ALA A 380 18.35 -4.15 6.31
C ALA A 380 17.71 -3.27 5.21
N GLY A 381 17.17 -2.10 5.56
CA GLY A 381 16.52 -1.21 4.61
C GLY A 381 15.22 -1.79 4.03
N PHE A 382 14.50 -2.58 4.82
CA PHE A 382 13.25 -3.24 4.49
C PHE A 382 13.34 -4.24 3.33
N MET A 383 14.47 -4.93 3.23
CA MET A 383 14.62 -6.02 2.27
C MET A 383 13.61 -7.14 2.57
N PRO A 384 12.86 -7.64 1.56
CA PRO A 384 11.99 -8.80 1.72
C PRO A 384 12.72 -10.02 2.28
N ARG A 385 12.07 -10.76 3.16
CA ARG A 385 12.57 -11.99 3.77
C ARG A 385 11.65 -13.14 3.40
N ALA A 386 12.12 -13.97 2.48
CA ALA A 386 11.49 -15.24 2.18
C ALA A 386 11.88 -16.31 3.21
N GLY A 387 11.03 -17.32 3.36
CA GLY A 387 11.25 -18.47 4.23
C GLY A 387 9.99 -18.87 5.00
N THR A 388 10.16 -19.88 5.85
CA THR A 388 9.07 -20.47 6.64
C THR A 388 8.66 -19.55 7.79
N LEU A 389 7.36 -19.36 7.94
CA LEU A 389 6.75 -18.65 9.07
C LEU A 389 6.73 -19.60 10.29
N HIS A 390 7.86 -19.74 10.98
CA HIS A 390 7.96 -20.59 12.18
C HIS A 390 6.99 -20.20 13.30
N ARG A 391 6.63 -18.92 13.35
CA ARG A 391 5.66 -18.40 14.30
C ARG A 391 4.84 -17.29 13.66
N LEU A 392 3.52 -17.45 13.70
CA LEU A 392 2.59 -16.43 13.22
C LEU A 392 1.40 -16.36 14.17
N THR A 393 1.47 -15.42 15.10
CA THR A 393 0.32 -15.02 15.92
C THR A 393 -0.37 -13.83 15.26
N GLN A 394 -1.69 -13.87 15.21
CA GLN A 394 -2.53 -12.82 14.66
C GLN A 394 -3.67 -12.52 15.63
N PRO A 395 -4.16 -11.28 15.69
CA PRO A 395 -5.41 -10.96 16.36
C PRO A 395 -6.55 -11.84 15.87
N LEU A 396 -7.38 -12.29 16.80
CA LEU A 396 -8.64 -12.93 16.42
C LEU A 396 -9.55 -11.89 15.75
N PRO A 397 -10.26 -12.26 14.67
CA PRO A 397 -11.27 -11.41 14.08
C PRO A 397 -12.38 -11.08 15.10
N GLU A 398 -12.72 -9.81 15.20
CA GLU A 398 -13.78 -9.26 16.06
C GLU A 398 -14.62 -8.26 15.26
N GLN A 399 -15.72 -7.75 15.80
CA GLN A 399 -16.58 -6.78 15.09
C GLN A 399 -15.82 -5.56 14.55
N ASN A 400 -14.82 -5.08 15.31
CA ASN A 400 -14.04 -3.88 14.98
C ASN A 400 -12.62 -4.21 14.52
N VAL A 401 -12.28 -5.49 14.35
CA VAL A 401 -10.93 -5.95 14.04
C VAL A 401 -11.00 -7.05 13.00
N ARG A 402 -10.41 -6.78 11.83
CA ARG A 402 -10.42 -7.68 10.70
C ARG A 402 -8.98 -7.98 10.30
N VAL A 403 -8.71 -9.26 10.06
CA VAL A 403 -7.42 -9.73 9.57
C VAL A 403 -7.62 -10.39 8.22
N GLU A 404 -6.97 -9.85 7.20
CA GLU A 404 -6.94 -10.41 5.85
C GLU A 404 -5.58 -11.08 5.63
N THR A 405 -5.55 -12.41 5.53
CA THR A 405 -4.32 -13.18 5.34
C THR A 405 -4.50 -14.30 4.32
N GLY A 406 -3.39 -14.70 3.70
CA GLY A 406 -3.30 -15.82 2.76
C GLY A 406 -2.25 -16.85 3.16
N VAL A 407 -1.68 -16.74 4.36
CA VAL A 407 -0.62 -17.61 4.89
C VAL A 407 -0.96 -18.06 6.31
N ARG A 408 -0.33 -19.14 6.77
CA ARG A 408 -0.46 -19.66 8.14
C ARG A 408 0.92 -19.94 8.74
N GLU A 409 0.96 -20.11 10.05
CA GLU A 409 2.15 -20.65 10.72
C GLU A 409 2.57 -21.97 10.05
N GLY A 410 3.88 -22.15 9.87
CA GLY A 410 4.48 -23.27 9.16
C GLY A 410 4.49 -23.16 7.64
N GLN A 411 3.83 -22.17 7.03
CA GLN A 411 3.87 -21.95 5.58
C GLN A 411 5.03 -21.03 5.17
N ASP A 412 5.43 -21.13 3.90
CA ASP A 412 6.51 -20.31 3.34
C ASP A 412 5.99 -19.00 2.75
N VAL A 413 6.73 -17.92 3.02
CA VAL A 413 6.70 -16.71 2.20
C VAL A 413 7.72 -16.88 1.09
N SER A 414 7.24 -16.98 -0.15
CA SER A 414 8.07 -17.23 -1.33
C SER A 414 8.85 -15.99 -1.79
N VAL A 415 10.02 -16.21 -2.40
CA VAL A 415 10.77 -15.17 -3.12
C VAL A 415 10.07 -14.69 -4.40
N HIS A 416 9.10 -15.46 -4.91
CA HIS A 416 8.50 -15.23 -6.23
C HIS A 416 7.38 -14.18 -6.24
N TYR A 417 6.81 -13.87 -5.07
CA TYR A 417 5.60 -13.06 -4.94
C TYR A 417 5.76 -11.96 -3.90
N ASP A 418 4.73 -11.11 -3.81
CA ASP A 418 4.63 -10.08 -2.80
C ASP A 418 4.79 -10.69 -1.38
N PRO A 419 5.64 -10.09 -0.51
CA PRO A 419 5.95 -10.64 0.81
C PRO A 419 4.90 -10.30 1.88
N MET A 420 3.72 -9.79 1.52
CA MET A 420 2.67 -9.46 2.49
C MET A 420 2.14 -10.72 3.19
N ILE A 421 2.21 -10.70 4.52
CA ILE A 421 1.73 -11.76 5.42
C ILE A 421 0.24 -11.54 5.69
N ALA A 422 -0.13 -10.32 6.06
CA ALA A 422 -1.50 -9.98 6.44
C ALA A 422 -1.77 -8.49 6.30
N LYS A 423 -3.06 -8.14 6.31
CA LYS A 423 -3.55 -6.78 6.54
C LYS A 423 -4.32 -6.80 7.84
N LEU A 424 -3.93 -5.92 8.76
CA LEU A 424 -4.69 -5.67 9.98
C LEU A 424 -5.56 -4.44 9.74
N VAL A 425 -6.87 -4.61 9.84
CA VAL A 425 -7.87 -3.56 9.62
C VAL A 425 -8.62 -3.35 10.91
N VAL A 426 -8.60 -2.14 11.43
CA VAL A 426 -9.20 -1.81 12.74
C VAL A 426 -10.12 -0.61 12.59
N TRP A 427 -11.30 -0.69 13.22
CA TRP A 427 -12.30 0.37 13.24
C TRP A 427 -12.51 0.93 14.65
N GLY A 428 -12.81 2.23 14.73
CA GLY A 428 -13.25 2.93 15.93
C GLY A 428 -14.33 3.96 15.62
N SER A 429 -15.03 4.44 16.65
CA SER A 429 -16.03 5.51 16.56
C SER A 429 -15.43 6.84 16.09
N ASP A 430 -14.13 7.01 16.31
CA ASP A 430 -13.32 8.12 15.79
C ASP A 430 -11.89 7.64 15.51
N ARG A 431 -11.08 8.54 14.93
CA ARG A 431 -9.68 8.27 14.58
C ARG A 431 -8.82 7.93 15.79
N THR A 432 -9.03 8.60 16.92
CA THR A 432 -8.23 8.39 18.14
C THR A 432 -8.45 6.98 18.69
N GLU A 433 -9.71 6.53 18.76
CA GLU A 433 -10.06 5.17 19.17
C GLU A 433 -9.51 4.13 18.18
N ALA A 434 -9.68 4.35 16.87
CA ALA A 434 -9.17 3.45 15.84
C ALA A 434 -7.65 3.26 15.97
N LEU A 435 -6.88 4.35 16.11
CA LEU A 435 -5.42 4.30 16.29
C LEU A 435 -4.99 3.59 17.59
N ALA A 436 -5.70 3.84 18.70
CA ALA A 436 -5.42 3.17 19.96
C ALA A 436 -5.61 1.65 19.84
N LYS A 437 -6.74 1.22 19.26
CA LYS A 437 -7.01 -0.21 18.98
C LYS A 437 -6.01 -0.80 17.99
N THR A 438 -5.62 -0.07 16.95
CA THR A 438 -4.60 -0.52 15.98
C THR A 438 -3.30 -0.87 16.67
N ARG A 439 -2.80 0.00 17.57
CA ARG A 439 -1.56 -0.26 18.31
C ARG A 439 -1.68 -1.48 19.23
N MET A 440 -2.81 -1.63 19.92
CA MET A 440 -3.07 -2.82 20.74
C MET A 440 -3.05 -4.09 19.89
N LYS A 441 -3.79 -4.12 18.78
CA LYS A 441 -3.89 -5.29 17.91
C LYS A 441 -2.61 -5.57 17.14
N LEU A 442 -1.83 -4.56 16.77
CA LEU A 442 -0.48 -4.75 16.24
C LEU A 442 0.38 -5.52 17.24
N SER A 443 0.34 -5.17 18.53
CA SER A 443 1.18 -5.82 19.56
C SER A 443 0.91 -7.32 19.78
N GLU A 444 -0.22 -7.84 19.30
CA GLU A 444 -0.55 -9.27 19.33
C GLU A 444 0.22 -10.07 18.26
N TYR A 445 0.76 -9.41 17.22
CA TYR A 445 1.64 -10.05 16.24
C TYR A 445 3.04 -10.24 16.80
N GLN A 446 3.52 -11.48 16.85
CA GLN A 446 4.91 -11.79 17.21
C GLN A 446 5.83 -11.78 15.98
N THR A 447 5.75 -10.72 15.16
CA THR A 447 6.52 -10.55 13.91
C THR A 447 7.32 -9.23 13.92
N ASN A 448 7.83 -8.80 12.77
CA ASN A 448 8.56 -7.55 12.51
C ASN A 448 7.70 -6.26 12.60
N ILE A 449 6.68 -6.22 13.45
CA ILE A 449 5.70 -5.12 13.58
C ILE A 449 6.24 -3.83 14.22
N ASN A 450 7.44 -3.84 14.81
CA ASN A 450 7.93 -2.72 15.62
C ASN A 450 7.98 -1.40 14.86
N PHE A 451 8.24 -1.46 13.55
CA PHE A 451 8.16 -0.28 12.69
C PHE A 451 6.73 0.27 12.61
N LEU A 452 5.73 -0.59 12.40
CA LEU A 452 4.31 -0.19 12.36
C LEU A 452 3.83 0.35 13.72
N LEU A 453 4.30 -0.22 14.83
CA LEU A 453 4.00 0.28 16.17
C LEU A 453 4.53 1.70 16.40
N ARG A 454 5.78 1.99 15.99
CA ARG A 454 6.34 3.34 16.07
C ARG A 454 5.60 4.29 15.15
N LEU A 455 5.35 3.88 13.91
CA LEU A 455 4.71 4.70 12.89
C LEU A 455 3.27 5.08 13.26
N SER A 456 2.47 4.12 13.75
CA SER A 456 1.12 4.38 14.27
C SER A 456 1.09 5.16 15.60
N GLY A 457 2.23 5.24 16.28
CA GLY A 457 2.43 6.03 17.50
C GLY A 457 3.07 7.40 17.28
N ALA A 458 3.58 7.68 16.07
CA ALA A 458 4.32 8.88 15.78
C ALA A 458 3.45 10.13 15.97
N SER A 459 4.00 11.15 16.62
CA SER A 459 3.22 12.33 17.04
C SER A 459 2.50 13.03 15.88
N ALA A 460 3.19 13.22 14.75
CA ALA A 460 2.62 13.80 13.54
C ALA A 460 1.54 12.91 12.92
N PHE A 461 1.74 11.58 12.90
CA PHE A 461 0.71 10.65 12.43
C PHE A 461 -0.55 10.70 13.30
N VAL A 462 -0.39 10.70 14.63
CA VAL A 462 -1.52 10.83 15.57
C VAL A 462 -2.25 12.17 15.42
N ALA A 463 -1.54 13.25 15.09
CA ALA A 463 -2.14 14.55 14.79
C ALA A 463 -2.86 14.61 13.43
N GLY A 464 -2.69 13.61 12.56
CA GLY A 464 -3.22 13.61 11.20
C GLY A 464 -2.39 14.46 10.23
N ASP A 465 -1.16 14.82 10.62
CA ASP A 465 -0.21 15.52 9.77
C ASP A 465 0.54 14.51 8.90
N VAL A 466 -0.11 14.09 7.80
CA VAL A 466 0.38 13.05 6.89
C VAL A 466 0.66 13.63 5.50
N HIS A 467 1.68 13.10 4.84
CA HIS A 467 2.08 13.42 3.46
C HIS A 467 3.03 12.34 2.91
N THR A 468 3.29 12.33 1.61
CA THR A 468 4.07 11.25 0.95
C THR A 468 5.54 11.17 1.33
N ALA A 469 6.08 12.21 1.98
CA ALA A 469 7.44 12.23 2.51
C ALA A 469 7.52 11.96 4.02
N PHE A 470 6.41 11.49 4.64
CA PHE A 470 6.31 11.30 6.09
C PHE A 470 7.41 10.37 6.64
N ILE A 471 7.56 9.17 6.08
CA ILE A 471 8.53 8.18 6.60
C ILE A 471 9.98 8.71 6.52
N PRO A 472 10.45 9.26 5.38
CA PRO A 472 11.77 9.89 5.32
C PRO A 472 11.98 11.04 6.32
N GLN A 473 10.96 11.90 6.52
CA GLN A 473 11.09 13.05 7.44
C GLN A 473 11.12 12.62 8.91
N HIS A 474 10.42 11.53 9.25
CA HIS A 474 10.35 10.99 10.60
C HIS A 474 11.30 9.81 10.83
N GLU A 475 12.30 9.60 9.95
CA GLU A 475 13.17 8.41 10.00
C GLU A 475 13.85 8.23 11.37
N ALA A 476 14.26 9.32 12.03
CA ALA A 476 14.87 9.26 13.36
C ALA A 476 13.92 8.74 14.46
N GLU A 477 12.62 9.05 14.38
CA GLU A 477 11.59 8.57 15.31
C GLU A 477 11.18 7.12 14.99
N LEU A 478 11.18 6.77 13.69
CA LEU A 478 10.72 5.49 13.19
C LEU A 478 11.80 4.40 13.17
N SER A 479 13.07 4.78 13.17
CA SER A 479 14.20 3.85 13.14
C SER A 479 14.29 3.02 14.43
N PRO A 480 14.84 1.80 14.35
CA PRO A 480 15.16 1.04 15.56
C PRO A 480 16.11 1.83 16.46
N ASN A 481 15.62 2.30 17.61
CA ASN A 481 16.48 2.83 18.66
C ASN A 481 17.27 1.67 19.27
N ASP A 482 18.42 1.33 18.66
CA ASP A 482 19.37 0.33 19.14
C ASP A 482 20.19 0.86 20.33
N THR A 483 19.51 1.33 21.37
CA THR A 483 20.13 1.54 22.68
C THR A 483 19.83 0.40 23.65
N TRP A 484 18.95 -0.55 23.28
CA TRP A 484 18.74 -1.77 24.05
C TRP A 484 19.79 -2.84 23.71
N LYS A 485 20.87 -2.88 24.48
CA LYS A 485 21.67 -4.09 24.67
C LYS A 485 21.14 -4.83 25.90
N GLY A 486 20.33 -5.86 25.70
CA GLY A 486 19.96 -6.76 26.80
C GLY A 486 21.20 -7.48 27.35
N ILE A 487 21.23 -7.75 28.66
CA ILE A 487 22.26 -8.61 29.28
C ILE A 487 21.74 -10.04 29.22
N SER A 488 22.35 -10.89 28.40
CA SER A 488 22.10 -12.34 28.42
C SER A 488 23.04 -13.01 29.43
N VAL A 489 22.45 -13.69 30.42
CA VAL A 489 23.17 -14.55 31.38
C VAL A 489 22.75 -15.98 31.08
N THR A 490 23.59 -16.74 30.38
CA THR A 490 23.37 -18.17 30.14
C THR A 490 23.86 -18.96 31.36
N PRO A 491 23.00 -19.72 32.06
CA PRO A 491 23.44 -20.59 33.14
C PRO A 491 24.08 -21.85 32.56
N THR A 492 25.41 -21.91 32.48
CA THR A 492 26.09 -23.20 32.35
C THR A 492 26.11 -23.86 33.73
N ALA A 493 25.04 -24.60 34.02
CA ALA A 493 24.82 -25.44 35.20
C ALA A 493 24.81 -24.71 36.56
N TRP A 494 23.63 -24.59 37.16
CA TRP A 494 23.46 -24.18 38.56
C TRP A 494 24.22 -25.16 39.47
N ARG A 495 25.14 -24.63 40.28
CA ARG A 495 25.82 -25.36 41.38
C ARG A 495 25.62 -24.57 42.67
N PRO A 496 25.29 -25.19 43.81
CA PRO A 496 24.91 -24.49 45.05
C PRO A 496 25.97 -23.56 45.69
N ASN A 497 27.17 -23.42 45.12
CA ASN A 497 28.30 -22.67 45.71
C ASN A 497 28.99 -21.71 44.72
N TYR A 498 28.34 -21.33 43.62
CA TYR A 498 28.92 -20.40 42.63
C TYR A 498 28.16 -19.06 42.64
N GLN A 499 28.77 -18.00 43.19
CA GLN A 499 28.24 -16.65 43.01
C GLN A 499 28.54 -16.17 41.59
N LEU A 500 27.61 -16.41 40.66
CA LEU A 500 27.71 -15.92 39.29
C LEU A 500 27.40 -14.42 39.29
N GLN A 501 28.44 -13.58 39.16
CA GLN A 501 28.31 -12.14 38.91
C GLN A 501 28.83 -11.82 37.51
N LYS A 502 28.01 -11.16 36.70
CA LYS A 502 28.40 -10.69 35.36
C LYS A 502 28.25 -9.18 35.29
N THR A 503 29.28 -8.53 34.78
CA THR A 503 29.28 -7.07 34.57
C THR A 503 29.37 -6.78 33.09
N VAL A 504 28.52 -5.87 32.61
CA VAL A 504 28.52 -5.40 31.23
C VAL A 504 28.70 -3.89 31.22
N HIS A 505 29.62 -3.41 30.37
CA HIS A 505 29.79 -1.99 30.12
C HIS A 505 28.94 -1.60 28.90
N LEU A 506 28.04 -0.64 29.12
CA LEU A 506 27.11 -0.11 28.16
C LEU A 506 27.46 1.35 27.90
N LYS A 507 27.57 1.76 26.64
CA LYS A 507 27.86 3.13 26.26
C LYS A 507 26.61 3.78 25.68
N PHE A 508 26.15 4.86 26.28
CA PHE A 508 24.98 5.64 25.83
C PHE A 508 25.43 7.08 25.59
N GLY A 509 25.65 7.45 24.32
CA GLY A 509 26.32 8.71 23.99
C GLY A 509 27.74 8.75 24.56
N ASP A 510 28.06 9.82 25.30
CA ASP A 510 29.38 10.01 25.95
C ASP A 510 29.48 9.39 27.36
N LYS A 511 28.44 8.69 27.82
CA LYS A 511 28.42 8.07 29.15
C LYS A 511 28.67 6.58 29.08
N ASP A 512 29.68 6.14 29.83
CA ASP A 512 29.90 4.73 30.15
C ASP A 512 29.08 4.36 31.39
N ILE A 513 28.21 3.36 31.23
CA ILE A 513 27.36 2.81 32.27
C ILE A 513 27.77 1.35 32.48
N LYS A 514 28.20 1.03 33.68
CA LYS A 514 28.48 -0.34 34.11
C LYS A 514 27.19 -0.93 34.68
N VAL A 515 26.80 -2.13 34.27
CA VAL A 515 25.68 -2.84 34.89
C VAL A 515 26.16 -4.20 35.35
N SER A 516 26.06 -4.45 36.64
CA SER A 516 26.43 -5.71 37.28
C SER A 516 25.18 -6.47 37.68
N VAL A 517 25.13 -7.77 37.40
CA VAL A 517 24.03 -8.67 37.84
C VAL A 517 24.64 -9.83 38.60
N LYS A 518 24.09 -10.13 39.77
CA LYS A 518 24.51 -11.22 40.67
C LYS A 518 23.33 -12.15 40.94
N TYR A 519 23.58 -13.47 40.91
CA TYR A 519 22.60 -14.48 41.32
C TYR A 519 22.42 -14.52 42.85
N GLU A 520 21.19 -14.66 43.33
CA GLU A 520 20.91 -14.90 44.76
C GLU A 520 20.70 -16.38 45.07
N ASP A 521 20.63 -16.74 46.36
CA ASP A 521 20.54 -18.12 46.83
C ASP A 521 19.19 -18.80 46.52
N SER A 522 18.24 -18.08 45.90
CA SER A 522 16.94 -18.58 45.44
C SER A 522 16.84 -18.63 43.91
N PRO A 523 16.17 -19.66 43.34
CA PRO A 523 15.99 -19.75 41.89
C PRO A 523 15.26 -18.54 41.33
N ASN A 524 15.79 -17.94 40.26
CA ASN A 524 15.21 -16.80 39.52
C ASN A 524 15.23 -15.44 40.26
N SER A 525 15.94 -15.31 41.39
CA SER A 525 16.20 -14.03 42.05
C SER A 525 17.59 -13.52 41.73
N TYR A 526 17.69 -12.25 41.38
CA TYR A 526 18.93 -11.58 41.03
C TYR A 526 19.03 -10.23 41.73
N LEU A 527 20.26 -9.82 42.03
CA LEU A 527 20.56 -8.43 42.37
C LEU A 527 21.15 -7.76 41.13
N ALA A 528 20.67 -6.57 40.77
CA ALA A 528 21.24 -5.74 39.73
C ALA A 528 21.78 -4.42 40.30
N GLN A 529 22.91 -3.96 39.79
CA GLN A 529 23.55 -2.71 40.19
C GLN A 529 23.96 -1.95 38.93
N VAL A 530 23.65 -0.66 38.89
CA VAL A 530 24.12 0.25 37.84
C VAL A 530 25.21 1.14 38.42
N ASN A 531 26.36 1.17 37.75
CA ASN A 531 27.63 1.72 38.21
C ASN A 531 27.97 1.19 39.61
N ASP A 532 28.35 2.08 40.52
CA ASP A 532 28.63 1.75 41.92
C ASP A 532 27.44 2.10 42.84
N GLY A 533 26.21 2.10 42.29
CA GLY A 533 24.97 2.39 43.01
C GLY A 533 24.52 1.29 43.97
N ALA A 534 23.34 1.40 44.57
CA ALA A 534 22.79 0.34 45.41
C ALA A 534 22.39 -0.89 44.57
N TRP A 535 22.58 -2.09 45.13
CA TRP A 535 22.02 -3.31 44.56
C TRP A 535 20.51 -3.31 44.75
N VAL A 536 19.79 -3.56 43.67
CA VAL A 536 18.33 -3.65 43.65
C VAL A 536 17.94 -5.08 43.34
N GLN A 537 17.04 -5.65 44.13
CA GLN A 537 16.49 -6.97 43.89
C GLN A 537 15.57 -6.93 42.66
N THR A 538 15.79 -7.86 41.75
CA THR A 538 14.99 -8.05 40.54
C THR A 538 14.68 -9.53 40.38
N GLU A 539 13.41 -9.82 40.11
CA GLU A 539 12.98 -11.17 39.78
C GLU A 539 12.93 -11.31 38.27
N ALA A 540 13.48 -12.41 37.76
CA ALA A 540 13.42 -12.73 36.34
C ALA A 540 13.18 -14.23 36.22
N TYR A 541 11.95 -14.63 35.92
CA TYR A 541 11.59 -16.04 35.88
C TYR A 541 11.90 -16.61 34.50
N LEU A 542 12.66 -17.71 34.47
CA LEU A 542 12.80 -18.55 33.31
C LEU A 542 11.54 -19.42 33.19
N LYS A 543 10.61 -19.04 32.31
CA LYS A 543 9.49 -19.92 31.96
C LYS A 543 9.96 -20.90 30.89
N GLN A 544 9.81 -22.19 31.18
CA GLN A 544 10.08 -23.22 30.19
C GLN A 544 9.05 -23.11 29.07
N SER A 545 9.55 -22.87 27.86
CA SER A 545 8.77 -22.90 26.63
C SER A 545 9.28 -24.03 25.74
N GLU A 546 8.49 -24.42 24.74
CA GLU A 546 8.86 -25.45 23.78
C GLU A 546 10.11 -25.09 22.94
N LEU A 547 10.56 -23.83 22.99
CA LEU A 547 11.79 -23.32 22.34
C LEU A 547 12.95 -23.11 23.33
N GLY A 548 12.81 -23.56 24.58
CA GLY A 548 13.79 -23.36 25.66
C GLY A 548 13.32 -22.38 26.74
N LEU A 549 14.22 -22.05 27.67
CA LEU A 549 13.92 -21.18 28.81
C LEU A 549 13.86 -19.71 28.36
N ARG A 550 12.72 -19.04 28.56
CA ARG A 550 12.50 -17.62 28.25
C ARG A 550 12.41 -16.81 29.54
N LEU A 551 13.10 -15.67 29.60
CA LEU A 551 13.10 -14.78 30.75
C LEU A 551 11.90 -13.80 30.66
N GLU A 552 10.98 -13.82 31.62
CA GLU A 552 9.95 -12.79 31.79
C GLU A 552 9.84 -12.35 33.26
N GLY A 553 9.43 -11.10 33.50
CA GLY A 553 9.37 -10.44 34.82
C GLY A 553 9.92 -9.02 34.72
N GLN A 554 9.05 -8.01 34.81
CA GLN A 554 9.47 -6.60 34.73
C GLN A 554 10.33 -6.21 35.95
N THR A 555 11.51 -5.65 35.70
CA THR A 555 12.00 -4.46 36.42
C THR A 555 12.82 -3.60 35.46
N VAL A 556 12.36 -2.36 35.26
CA VAL A 556 13.03 -1.31 34.49
C VAL A 556 13.90 -0.54 35.48
N VAL A 557 15.23 -0.63 35.38
CA VAL A 557 16.07 0.37 36.04
C VAL A 557 15.93 1.66 35.25
N CYS A 558 15.13 2.61 35.75
CA CYS A 558 14.97 3.93 35.17
C CYS A 558 16.33 4.66 35.16
N LEU A 559 16.93 4.80 34.00
CA LEU A 559 18.06 5.72 33.81
C LEU A 559 17.53 7.17 33.83
N PRO A 560 18.24 8.10 34.48
CA PRO A 560 17.80 9.50 34.53
C PRO A 560 17.75 10.09 33.11
N ALA A 561 16.68 10.84 32.82
CA ALA A 561 16.48 11.48 31.52
C ALA A 561 17.58 12.52 31.21
N PRO A 562 18.05 12.63 29.96
CA PRO A 562 19.00 13.66 29.57
C PRO A 562 18.33 15.04 29.62
N LYS A 563 19.02 16.03 30.23
CA LYS A 563 18.66 17.45 30.11
C LYS A 563 19.15 17.96 28.75
N TYR A 564 18.22 18.30 27.85
CA TYR A 564 18.29 19.13 26.62
C TYR A 564 19.54 19.12 25.68
N GLN A 565 19.22 19.28 24.40
CA GLN A 565 20.03 19.26 23.16
C GLN A 565 21.37 20.04 23.13
N SER A 566 22.32 19.56 22.32
CA SER A 566 22.87 20.32 21.19
C SER A 566 23.54 19.40 20.15
N MET A 567 23.20 19.57 18.88
CA MET A 567 24.01 19.10 17.76
C MET A 567 25.39 19.75 17.83
N THR A 568 26.47 18.96 17.82
CA THR A 568 27.75 19.21 17.13
C THR A 568 28.75 18.07 17.39
N GLY A 569 29.18 17.39 16.33
CA GLY A 569 30.52 16.85 16.09
C GLY A 569 31.19 15.93 17.12
N SER A 570 31.38 14.65 16.76
CA SER A 570 32.66 14.13 16.22
C SER A 570 32.74 12.61 16.35
N ALA A 571 33.32 12.00 15.33
CA ALA A 571 33.32 10.58 15.05
C ALA A 571 34.31 9.78 15.94
N ASN A 572 33.97 8.51 16.18
CA ASN A 572 34.87 7.50 16.73
C ASN A 572 36.08 7.29 15.80
N ALA A 573 37.29 7.43 16.33
CA ALA A 573 38.50 6.89 15.72
C ALA A 573 38.66 5.41 16.12
N ALA A 574 38.31 4.51 15.20
CA ALA A 574 38.96 3.20 15.09
C ALA A 574 39.75 3.25 13.79
N SER A 575 41.07 3.37 13.87
CA SER A 575 41.95 3.45 12.70
C SER A 575 41.85 2.15 11.89
N ALA A 576 41.54 2.26 10.61
CA ALA A 576 41.45 1.17 9.64
C ALA A 576 42.81 0.50 9.29
N ASP A 577 43.90 0.91 9.96
CA ASP A 577 45.29 0.51 9.64
C ASP A 577 45.87 -0.57 10.57
N SER A 578 45.07 -1.23 11.41
CA SER A 578 45.56 -2.32 12.28
C SER A 578 44.68 -3.58 12.21
N ALA A 579 45.26 -4.69 11.77
CA ALA A 579 44.67 -6.02 11.94
C ALA A 579 45.14 -6.64 13.26
N SER A 580 44.22 -7.08 14.11
CA SER A 580 44.53 -7.81 15.35
C SER A 580 43.95 -9.22 15.29
N SER A 581 44.74 -10.21 15.70
CA SER A 581 44.26 -11.59 15.86
C SER A 581 43.56 -11.72 17.21
N PRO A 582 42.31 -12.22 17.27
CA PRO A 582 41.59 -12.42 18.52
C PRO A 582 42.08 -13.64 19.31
N THR A 583 43.06 -14.40 18.80
CA THR A 583 43.53 -15.65 19.41
C THR A 583 45.06 -15.66 19.55
N PRO A 584 45.63 -16.03 20.72
CA PRO A 584 47.08 -16.22 20.88
C PRO A 584 47.58 -17.47 20.14
N GLY A 585 48.70 -17.38 19.43
CA GLY A 585 49.31 -18.49 18.69
C GLY A 585 50.59 -18.08 17.92
N VAL A 586 51.27 -19.04 17.29
CA VAL A 586 52.46 -18.80 16.45
C VAL A 586 52.02 -18.71 14.98
N PHE A 587 52.43 -17.65 14.28
CA PHE A 587 52.17 -17.47 12.84
C PHE A 587 53.10 -18.38 12.01
N GLU A 588 52.54 -19.34 11.26
CA GLU A 588 53.33 -20.21 10.36
C GLU A 588 53.67 -19.54 9.01
N LYS A 589 52.75 -18.74 8.43
CA LYS A 589 53.00 -17.89 7.26
C LYS A 589 51.91 -16.83 7.07
N ILE A 590 52.21 -15.78 6.30
CA ILE A 590 51.24 -14.79 5.79
C ILE A 590 50.85 -15.24 4.37
N LEU A 591 49.55 -15.31 4.05
CA LEU A 591 49.04 -15.68 2.73
C LEU A 591 49.00 -14.50 1.77
#